data_AF-A0A7C5UKC3-F1
#
_entry.id   AF-A0A7C5UKC3-F1
#
_cell.length_a   1.000
_cell.length_b   1.000
_cell.length_c   1.000
_cell.angle_alpha   90.00
_cell.angle_beta   90.00
_cell.angle_gamma   90.00
#
_symmetry.space_group_name_H-M   'P 1'
#
loop_
_entity.id
_entity.type
_entity.pdbx_description
1 polymer ?
#
loop_
_entity_poly.entity_id
_entity_poly.type
_entity_poly.pdbx_seq_one_letter_code
_entity_poly.pdbx_strand_id
1 'polypeptide(L)' 'MKKLKANIYRPTLSDVARLANVSPTTVSRVLRGIYNLRPVSKEVQRRVLEAAAKLGYQPNPIA' A
#
# COMPACT_ATOMS: atom_id res chain seq x y z
N MET A 1 5.44 -22.19 -29.01
CA MET A 1 5.81 -22.17 -27.58
C MET A 1 5.49 -20.80 -26.99
N LYS A 2 4.30 -20.64 -26.38
CA LYS A 2 3.85 -19.36 -25.79
C LYS A 2 4.69 -19.10 -24.53
N LYS A 3 5.49 -18.03 -24.51
CA LYS A 3 6.13 -17.54 -23.28
C LYS A 3 5.01 -17.18 -22.30
N LEU A 4 4.86 -17.96 -21.23
CA LEU A 4 4.14 -17.49 -20.06
C LEU A 4 4.92 -16.28 -19.55
N LYS A 5 4.46 -15.08 -19.87
CA LYS A 5 4.81 -13.90 -19.09
C LYS A 5 4.29 -14.20 -17.70
N ALA A 6 5.16 -14.66 -16.81
CA ALA A 6 4.91 -14.57 -15.37
C ALA A 6 4.48 -13.12 -15.16
N ASN A 7 3.20 -12.91 -14.93
CA ASN A 7 2.66 -11.59 -14.69
C ASN A 7 3.36 -11.13 -13.42
N ILE A 8 4.41 -10.32 -13.57
CA ILE A 8 5.15 -9.77 -12.43
C ILE A 8 4.14 -8.85 -11.75
N TYR A 9 3.38 -9.41 -10.81
CA TYR A 9 2.35 -8.70 -10.07
C TYR A 9 3.09 -7.76 -9.14
N ARG A 10 3.40 -6.57 -9.65
CA ARG A 10 3.91 -5.49 -8.83
C ARG A 10 2.74 -5.02 -7.99
N PRO A 11 2.75 -5.25 -6.68
CA PRO A 11 1.69 -4.78 -5.82
C PRO A 11 1.52 -3.28 -6.02
N THR A 12 0.27 -2.86 -6.20
CA THR A 12 -0.05 -1.44 -6.36
C THR A 12 -0.57 -0.87 -5.05
N LEU A 13 -0.65 0.47 -4.99
CA LEU A 13 -1.22 1.18 -3.85
C LEU A 13 -2.70 0.79 -3.62
N SER A 14 -3.41 0.43 -4.69
CA SER A 14 -4.79 -0.08 -4.65
C SER A 14 -4.88 -1.48 -4.05
N ASP A 15 -3.90 -2.34 -4.29
CA ASP A 15 -3.84 -3.68 -3.67
C ASP A 15 -3.65 -3.59 -2.17
N VAL A 16 -2.74 -2.71 -1.73
CA VAL A 16 -2.52 -2.41 -0.30
C VAL A 16 -3.81 -1.87 0.34
N ALA A 17 -4.50 -0.97 -0.35
CA ALA A 17 -5.76 -0.39 0.11
C ALA A 17 -6.85 -1.46 0.30
N ARG A 18 -6.97 -2.37 -0.68
CA ARG A 18 -7.93 -3.47 -0.63
C ARG A 18 -7.64 -4.44 0.52
N LEU A 19 -6.36 -4.79 0.73
CA LEU A 19 -5.97 -5.70 1.79
C LEU A 19 -6.10 -5.08 3.19
N ALA A 20 -5.81 -3.78 3.33
CA ALA A 20 -5.96 -3.04 4.58
C ALA A 20 -7.41 -2.60 4.88
N ASN A 21 -8.32 -2.82 3.92
CA ASN A 21 -9.73 -2.40 3.95
C ASN A 21 -9.90 -0.90 4.20
N VAL A 22 -9.18 -0.08 3.42
CA VAL A 22 -9.23 1.39 3.46
C VAL A 22 -9.17 1.98 2.06
N SER A 23 -9.43 3.28 1.94
CA SER A 23 -9.28 3.99 0.67
C SER A 23 -7.80 4.13 0.27
N PRO A 24 -7.47 4.10 -1.04
CA PRO A 24 -6.10 4.31 -1.54
C PRO A 24 -5.53 5.68 -1.16
N THR A 25 -6.38 6.68 -0.98
CA THR A 25 -6.00 8.00 -0.43
C THR A 25 -5.50 7.90 1.01
N THR A 26 -6.09 7.05 1.85
CA THR A 26 -5.62 6.79 3.22
C THR A 26 -4.28 6.09 3.20
N VAL A 27 -4.10 5.07 2.36
CA VAL A 27 -2.81 4.39 2.18
C VAL A 27 -1.72 5.36 1.74
N SER A 28 -2.01 6.20 0.74
CA SER A 28 -1.06 7.20 0.25
C SER A 28 -0.65 8.17 1.36
N ARG A 29 -1.60 8.63 2.18
CA ARG A 29 -1.31 9.51 3.32
C ARG A 29 -0.46 8.85 4.40
N VAL A 30 -0.76 7.59 4.74
CA VAL A 30 -0.01 6.81 5.73
C VAL A 30 1.42 6.59 5.26
N LEU A 31 1.61 6.16 4.00
CA LEU A 31 2.93 5.90 3.43
C LEU A 31 3.76 7.18 3.25
N ARG A 32 3.12 8.31 2.93
CA ARG A 32 3.78 9.62 2.80
C ARG A 32 3.93 10.38 4.12
N GLY A 33 3.42 9.85 5.23
CA GLY A 33 3.45 10.54 6.53
C GLY A 33 2.57 11.81 6.63
N ILE A 34 1.71 12.09 5.64
CA ILE A 34 0.91 13.33 5.55
C ILE A 34 -0.50 13.16 6.14
N TYR A 35 -0.58 12.75 7.41
CA TYR A 35 -1.87 12.54 8.11
C TYR A 35 -2.11 13.52 9.28
N ASN A 36 -1.33 14.59 9.40
CA ASN A 36 -1.51 15.59 10.47
C ASN A 36 -2.85 16.34 10.37
N LEU A 37 -3.37 16.58 9.16
CA LEU A 37 -4.62 17.30 8.92
C LEU A 37 -5.88 16.41 9.07
N ARG A 38 -5.71 15.10 8.91
CA ARG A 38 -6.76 14.10 9.13
C ARG A 38 -6.12 12.88 9.79
N PRO A 39 -6.09 12.83 11.13
CA PRO A 39 -5.40 11.78 11.85
C PRO A 39 -5.96 10.42 11.45
N VAL A 40 -5.07 9.56 10.99
CA VAL A 40 -5.39 8.16 10.71
C VAL A 40 -5.14 7.39 12.00
N SER A 41 -6.15 6.65 12.49
CA SER A 41 -6.01 5.84 13.70
C SER A 41 -4.79 4.91 13.62
N LYS A 42 -4.10 4.73 14.74
CA LYS A 42 -2.91 3.84 14.84
C LYS A 42 -3.20 2.43 14.30
N GLU A 43 -4.41 1.92 14.53
CA GLU A 43 -4.84 0.63 13.99
C GLU A 43 -4.84 0.61 12.46
N VAL A 44 -5.35 1.67 11.82
CA VAL A 44 -5.38 1.76 10.35
C VAL A 44 -3.97 1.88 9.81
N GLN A 45 -3.10 2.68 10.44
CA GLN A 45 -1.69 2.77 10.06
C GLN A 45 -1.03 1.39 10.09
N ARG A 46 -1.24 0.65 11.19
CA ARG A 46 -0.72 -0.70 11.35
C ARG A 46 -1.25 -1.65 10.26
N ARG A 47 -2.56 -1.65 9.99
CA ARG A 47 -3.15 -2.48 8.92
C ARG A 47 -2.55 -2.18 7.54
N VAL A 48 -2.34 -0.90 7.22
CA VAL A 48 -1.72 -0.47 5.97
C VAL A 48 -0.26 -0.94 5.86
N LEU A 49 0.52 -0.81 6.93
CA LEU A 49 1.92 -1.24 6.97
C LEU A 49 2.02 -2.78 6.87
N GLU A 50 1.19 -3.52 7.61
CA GLU A 50 1.11 -4.98 7.50
C GLU A 50 0.68 -5.42 6.09
N ALA A 51 -0.27 -4.72 5.48
CA ALA A 51 -0.71 -5.00 4.12
C ALA A 51 0.38 -4.76 3.08
N ALA A 52 1.09 -3.63 3.18
CA ALA A 52 2.22 -3.31 2.32
C ALA A 52 3.32 -4.38 2.46
N ALA A 53 3.65 -4.78 3.68
CA ALA A 53 4.64 -5.83 3.95
C ALA A 53 4.23 -7.19 3.37
N LYS A 54 2.97 -7.62 3.59
CA LYS A 54 2.44 -8.88 3.03
C LYS A 54 2.47 -8.93 1.52
N LEU A 55 2.21 -7.80 0.87
CA LEU A 55 2.21 -7.69 -0.58
C LEU A 55 3.62 -7.51 -1.17
N GLY A 56 4.64 -7.25 -0.34
CA GLY A 56 5.97 -6.86 -0.81
C GLY A 56 5.98 -5.48 -1.47
N TYR A 57 5.02 -4.62 -1.11
CA TYR A 57 4.96 -3.25 -1.59
C TYR A 57 6.08 -2.43 -0.96
N GLN A 58 7.08 -2.08 -1.76
CA GLN A 58 8.13 -1.14 -1.37
C GLN A 58 7.77 0.26 -1.87
N PRO A 59 7.47 1.22 -0.99
CA PRO A 59 7.38 2.61 -1.40
C PRO A 59 8.73 3.05 -1.96
N ASN A 60 8.73 3.63 -3.15
CA ASN A 60 9.97 4.08 -3.79
C ASN A 60 10.51 5.28 -2.98
N PRO A 61 11.74 5.21 -2.43
CA PRO A 61 12.26 6.25 -1.53
C PRO A 61 12.65 7.58 -2.21
N ILE A 62 12.38 7.73 -3.51
CA ILE A 62 12.79 8.89 -4.33
C ILE A 62 11.58 9.79 -4.68
N ALA A 63 10.59 9.89 -3.79
CA ALA A 63 9.40 10.72 -3.99
C ALA A 63 9.49 12.05 -3.24
#